data_AF-A0A250J1E4-F1
#
_entry.id   AF-A0A250J1E4-F1
#
_cell.length_a   1.000
_cell.length_b   1.000
_cell.length_c   1.000
_cell.angle_alpha   90.00
_cell.angle_beta   90.00
_cell.angle_gamma   90.00
#
_symmetry.space_group_name_H-M   'P 1'
#
loop_
_entity.id
_entity.type
_entity.pdbx_description
1 polymer ?
#
loop_
_entity_poly.entity_id
_entity_poly.type
_entity_poly.pdbx_seq_one_letter_code
_entity_poly.pdbx_strand_id
1 'polypeptide(L)'
;MTTQNRLVLTVYAPALVGDDKRTLAAVHGMEKALPGLRLEWRVTGGRRLAALPQRDAWLVEKIKDGGFPLVCNGDESYPVTVMGRGSSGLFSPGGQALFEVHAKLPLDAAVIAAAAEMLERVAEGTHAFWGRATPHDAAVDIAYQTAPTLEGPPSPRRGLPALKLFEHIRSPEIPYYLGWLNYWSAAAAKAIGFPDPARDAELLTRARRTASGGWVVQLTDAPLDLDNPTHLDALLRAYERFPVIGGRAAP
;
A
#
# COMPACT_ATOMS: atom_id res chain seq x y z
N MET A 1 -0.86 18.18 -20.33
CA MET A 1 -1.50 17.34 -19.30
C MET A 1 -0.89 17.71 -17.97
N THR A 2 -1.61 18.44 -17.13
CA THR A 2 -1.23 18.60 -15.73
C THR A 2 -1.17 17.21 -15.11
N THR A 3 -0.03 16.85 -14.51
CA THR A 3 0.12 15.62 -13.75
C THR A 3 -0.84 15.73 -12.57
N GLN A 4 -2.05 15.18 -12.69
CA GLN A 4 -2.96 15.09 -11.55
C GLN A 4 -2.23 14.36 -10.42
N ASN A 5 -2.20 14.98 -9.24
CA ASN A 5 -1.67 14.32 -8.06
C ASN A 5 -2.50 13.05 -7.79
N ARG A 6 -1.83 11.96 -7.43
CA ARG A 6 -2.45 10.63 -7.32
C ARG A 6 -2.22 10.05 -5.95
N LEU A 7 -3.22 9.37 -5.41
CA LEU A 7 -3.04 8.45 -4.29
C LEU A 7 -2.52 7.11 -4.83
N VAL A 8 -1.41 6.63 -4.28
CA VAL A 8 -0.89 5.29 -4.51
C VAL A 8 -1.22 4.45 -3.29
N LEU A 9 -1.99 3.39 -3.49
CA LEU A 9 -2.30 2.40 -2.47
C LEU A 9 -1.60 1.09 -2.81
N THR A 10 -0.86 0.56 -1.85
CA THR A 10 -0.17 -0.73 -1.99
C THR A 10 -0.37 -1.57 -0.74
N VAL A 11 -0.76 -2.83 -0.89
CA VAL A 11 -0.79 -3.80 0.22
C VAL A 11 0.05 -5.03 -0.12
N TYR A 12 0.64 -5.62 0.90
CA TYR A 12 1.53 -6.77 0.82
C TYR A 12 0.91 -7.93 1.60
N ALA A 13 0.60 -9.02 0.90
CA ALA A 13 -0.14 -10.16 1.41
C ALA A 13 0.63 -11.48 1.16
N PRO A 14 0.24 -12.59 1.84
CA PRO A 14 0.74 -13.90 1.49
C PRO A 14 0.47 -14.23 0.02
N ALA A 15 1.40 -14.92 -0.65
CA ALA A 15 1.23 -15.35 -2.05
C ALA A 15 -0.13 -16.02 -2.31
N LEU A 16 -0.67 -15.82 -3.50
CA LEU A 16 -1.93 -16.45 -3.94
C LEU A 16 -1.75 -17.96 -4.08
N VAL A 17 -2.78 -18.73 -3.74
CA VAL A 17 -2.81 -20.19 -3.89
C VAL A 17 -4.11 -20.63 -4.58
N GLY A 18 -3.98 -21.28 -5.74
CA GLY A 18 -5.13 -21.81 -6.49
C GLY A 18 -6.18 -20.74 -6.86
N ASP A 19 -7.46 -21.08 -6.69
CA ASP A 19 -8.61 -20.21 -6.98
C ASP A 19 -8.86 -19.23 -5.81
N ASP A 20 -7.94 -18.29 -5.66
CA ASP A 20 -7.89 -17.40 -4.51
C ASP A 20 -8.82 -16.18 -4.64
N LYS A 21 -9.85 -16.11 -3.79
CA LYS A 21 -10.85 -15.03 -3.80
C LYS A 21 -10.32 -13.67 -3.33
N ARG A 22 -9.08 -13.61 -2.83
CA ARG A 22 -8.48 -12.38 -2.29
C ARG A 22 -8.32 -11.27 -3.32
N THR A 23 -8.15 -11.60 -4.60
CA THR A 23 -8.09 -10.58 -5.67
C THR A 23 -9.45 -9.91 -5.91
N LEU A 24 -10.54 -10.68 -5.87
CA LEU A 24 -11.90 -10.15 -5.93
C LEU A 24 -12.19 -9.29 -4.70
N ALA A 25 -11.76 -9.75 -3.53
CA ALA A 25 -11.93 -9.01 -2.29
C ALA A 25 -11.24 -7.63 -2.32
N ALA A 26 -10.07 -7.53 -2.96
CA ALA A 26 -9.41 -6.23 -3.18
C ALA A 26 -10.26 -5.29 -4.05
N VAL A 27 -10.77 -5.78 -5.19
CA VAL A 27 -11.64 -5.00 -6.11
C VAL A 27 -12.91 -4.54 -5.39
N HIS A 28 -13.64 -5.48 -4.79
CA HIS A 28 -14.87 -5.18 -4.06
C HIS A 28 -14.62 -4.28 -2.86
N GLY A 29 -13.46 -4.39 -2.22
CA GLY A 29 -13.04 -3.53 -1.12
C GLY A 29 -12.96 -2.07 -1.55
N MET A 30 -12.36 -1.80 -2.72
CA MET A 30 -12.31 -0.45 -3.30
C MET A 30 -13.70 0.07 -3.68
N GLU A 31 -14.49 -0.74 -4.39
CA GLU A 31 -15.85 -0.34 -4.84
C GLU A 31 -16.81 -0.06 -3.68
N LYS A 32 -16.64 -0.76 -2.55
CA LYS A 32 -17.41 -0.50 -1.34
C LYS A 32 -16.96 0.76 -0.60
N ALA A 33 -15.68 1.10 -0.65
CA ALA A 33 -15.13 2.26 0.04
C ALA A 33 -15.36 3.58 -0.71
N LEU A 34 -15.30 3.57 -2.05
CA LEU A 34 -15.46 4.77 -2.87
C LEU A 34 -16.81 4.73 -3.60
N PRO A 35 -17.80 5.53 -3.17
CA PRO A 35 -19.11 5.58 -3.81
C PRO A 35 -19.02 5.86 -5.31
N GLY A 36 -19.76 5.10 -6.10
CA GLY A 36 -19.79 5.24 -7.56
C GLY A 36 -18.62 4.59 -8.31
N LEU A 37 -17.59 4.09 -7.61
CA LEU A 37 -16.50 3.36 -8.25
C LEU A 37 -16.99 2.00 -8.78
N ARG A 38 -16.75 1.76 -10.07
CA ARG A 38 -16.97 0.47 -10.74
C ARG A 38 -15.74 0.10 -11.54
N LEU A 39 -15.07 -0.99 -11.19
CA LEU A 39 -13.82 -1.43 -11.82
C LEU A 39 -14.08 -2.44 -12.95
N GLU A 40 -14.97 -2.10 -13.88
CA GLU A 40 -15.53 -3.02 -14.88
C GLU A 40 -14.84 -2.97 -16.24
N TRP A 41 -13.63 -2.42 -16.32
CA TRP A 41 -12.89 -2.28 -17.56
C TRP A 41 -11.48 -2.85 -17.45
N ARG A 42 -10.93 -3.32 -18.55
CA ARG A 42 -9.51 -3.64 -18.69
C ARG A 42 -8.85 -2.74 -19.72
N VAL A 43 -7.54 -2.61 -19.60
CA VAL A 43 -6.69 -2.02 -20.64
C VAL A 43 -6.18 -3.16 -21.54
N THR A 44 -6.50 -3.11 -22.83
CA THR A 44 -6.04 -4.10 -23.82
C THR A 44 -4.67 -3.71 -24.39
N GLY A 45 -4.09 -4.62 -25.18
CA GLY A 45 -3.00 -4.26 -26.09
C GLY A 45 -3.40 -3.03 -26.93
N GLY A 46 -2.49 -2.05 -27.02
CA GLY A 46 -2.74 -0.77 -27.69
C GLY A 46 -3.38 0.33 -26.83
N ARG A 47 -3.42 0.17 -25.48
CA ARG A 47 -3.98 1.15 -24.52
C ARG A 47 -5.46 1.48 -24.74
N ARG A 48 -6.23 0.55 -25.32
CA ARG A 48 -7.68 0.71 -25.49
C ARG A 48 -8.41 0.12 -24.29
N LEU A 49 -9.58 0.68 -23.98
CA LEU A 49 -10.46 0.20 -22.93
C LEU A 49 -11.42 -0.85 -23.49
N ALA A 50 -11.59 -1.95 -22.75
CA ALA A 50 -12.61 -2.97 -23.04
C ALA A 50 -13.38 -3.30 -21.77
N ALA A 51 -14.71 -3.27 -21.86
CA ALA A 51 -15.61 -3.61 -20.76
C ALA A 51 -15.46 -5.09 -20.37
N LEU A 52 -15.74 -5.39 -19.11
CA LEU A 52 -15.73 -6.71 -18.49
C LEU A 52 -17.11 -7.01 -17.87
N PRO A 53 -18.12 -7.42 -18.68
CA PRO A 53 -19.48 -7.68 -18.18
C PRO A 53 -19.57 -8.77 -17.10
N GLN A 54 -18.61 -9.69 -17.08
CA GLN A 54 -18.47 -10.75 -16.07
C GLN A 54 -17.10 -10.65 -15.40
N ARG A 55 -16.71 -9.44 -14.99
CA ARG A 55 -15.38 -9.14 -14.41
C ARG A 55 -14.96 -10.14 -13.35
N ASP A 56 -15.82 -10.47 -12.40
CA ASP A 56 -15.43 -11.35 -11.29
C ASP A 56 -15.07 -12.76 -11.79
N ALA A 57 -15.88 -13.33 -12.69
CA ALA A 57 -15.58 -14.62 -13.32
C ALA A 57 -14.29 -14.56 -14.15
N TRP A 58 -14.10 -13.47 -14.90
CA TRP A 58 -12.89 -13.23 -15.69
C TRP A 58 -11.64 -13.10 -14.82
N LEU A 59 -11.74 -12.41 -13.68
CA LEU A 59 -10.63 -12.29 -12.73
C LEU A 59 -10.26 -13.66 -12.15
N VAL A 60 -11.23 -14.45 -11.72
CA VAL A 60 -10.98 -15.81 -11.21
C VAL A 60 -10.25 -16.67 -12.24
N GLU A 61 -10.65 -16.61 -13.51
CA GLU A 61 -9.98 -17.33 -14.59
C GLU A 61 -8.50 -16.90 -14.75
N LYS A 62 -8.23 -15.59 -14.65
CA LYS A 62 -6.89 -15.02 -14.92
C LYS A 62 -5.91 -15.10 -13.75
N ILE A 63 -6.39 -15.35 -12.53
CA ILE A 63 -5.52 -15.57 -11.35
C ILE A 63 -4.65 -16.81 -11.52
N LYS A 64 -5.12 -17.80 -12.30
CA LYS A 64 -4.39 -19.06 -12.56
C LYS A 64 -3.02 -18.84 -13.21
N ASP A 65 -2.82 -17.69 -13.85
CA ASP A 65 -1.55 -17.29 -14.45
C ASP A 65 -0.59 -16.60 -13.45
N GLY A 66 -0.90 -16.62 -12.14
CA GLY A 66 -0.02 -16.16 -11.05
C GLY A 66 -0.07 -14.65 -10.76
N GLY A 67 -1.05 -13.93 -11.30
CA GLY A 67 -1.19 -12.49 -11.12
C GLY A 67 -2.63 -11.99 -11.10
N PHE A 68 -2.80 -10.74 -10.73
CA PHE A 68 -4.09 -10.03 -10.76
C PHE A 68 -4.03 -9.01 -11.90
N PRO A 69 -4.67 -9.28 -13.06
CA PRO A 69 -4.57 -8.40 -14.21
C PRO A 69 -5.17 -7.03 -13.92
N LEU A 70 -4.64 -6.01 -14.58
CA LEU A 70 -5.09 -4.63 -14.38
C LEU A 70 -6.55 -4.46 -14.79
N VAL A 71 -7.35 -3.98 -13.84
CA VAL A 71 -8.71 -3.49 -14.05
C VAL A 71 -8.80 -2.01 -13.69
N CYS A 72 -9.78 -1.33 -14.28
CA CYS A 72 -9.97 0.11 -14.16
C CYS A 72 -11.45 0.49 -14.28
N ASN A 73 -11.75 1.76 -14.03
CA ASN A 73 -13.11 2.29 -14.08
C ASN A 73 -13.60 2.70 -15.47
N GLY A 74 -12.74 2.65 -16.49
CA GLY A 74 -13.10 3.04 -17.86
C GLY A 74 -13.26 4.55 -18.07
N ASP A 75 -12.99 5.37 -17.06
CA ASP A 75 -13.01 6.83 -17.16
C ASP A 75 -11.59 7.35 -17.33
N GLU A 76 -11.25 7.80 -18.54
CA GLU A 76 -9.92 8.35 -18.84
C GLU A 76 -9.66 9.71 -18.20
N SER A 77 -10.72 10.46 -17.85
CA SER A 77 -10.62 11.77 -17.19
C SER A 77 -10.44 11.65 -15.67
N TYR A 78 -10.91 10.54 -15.10
CA TYR A 78 -10.81 10.19 -13.69
C TYR A 78 -10.27 8.76 -13.53
N PRO A 79 -9.00 8.50 -13.90
CA PRO A 79 -8.51 7.13 -14.02
C PRO A 79 -8.29 6.50 -12.64
N VAL A 80 -9.08 5.49 -12.33
CA VAL A 80 -8.86 4.60 -11.18
C VAL A 80 -8.43 3.24 -11.70
N THR A 81 -7.28 2.75 -11.24
CA THR A 81 -6.75 1.45 -11.61
C THR A 81 -6.39 0.61 -10.40
N VAL A 82 -6.47 -0.71 -10.56
CA VAL A 82 -5.96 -1.68 -9.61
C VAL A 82 -5.39 -2.87 -10.38
N MET A 83 -4.25 -3.37 -9.92
CA MET A 83 -3.64 -4.62 -10.39
C MET A 83 -2.96 -5.31 -9.22
N GLY A 84 -2.49 -6.53 -9.45
CA GLY A 84 -1.64 -7.19 -8.48
C GLY A 84 -0.64 -8.14 -9.12
N ARG A 85 0.42 -8.40 -8.38
CA ARG A 85 1.59 -9.11 -8.86
C ARG A 85 2.11 -10.03 -7.76
N GLY A 86 2.53 -11.22 -8.16
CA GLY A 86 3.34 -12.09 -7.31
C GLY A 86 4.80 -11.63 -7.28
N SER A 87 5.37 -11.59 -6.08
CA SER A 87 6.80 -11.34 -5.84
C SER A 87 7.46 -12.65 -5.41
N SER A 88 8.56 -13.00 -6.09
CA SER A 88 9.33 -14.20 -5.77
C SER A 88 9.95 -14.08 -4.38
N GLY A 89 10.06 -15.20 -3.67
CA GLY A 89 10.75 -15.28 -2.38
C GLY A 89 12.19 -14.77 -2.43
N LEU A 90 12.86 -14.90 -3.59
CA LEU A 90 14.22 -14.41 -3.78
C LEU A 90 14.36 -12.89 -3.55
N PHE A 91 13.31 -12.13 -3.83
CA PHE A 91 13.28 -10.66 -3.74
C PHE A 91 12.35 -10.17 -2.63
N SER A 92 12.00 -11.05 -1.69
CA SER A 92 10.99 -10.80 -0.66
C SER A 92 11.50 -11.15 0.74
N PRO A 93 10.97 -10.53 1.79
CA PRO A 93 11.40 -10.74 3.16
C PRO A 93 11.34 -12.19 3.59
N GLY A 94 12.36 -12.62 4.33
CA GLY A 94 12.44 -13.98 4.88
C GLY A 94 12.40 -15.08 3.82
N GLY A 95 12.66 -14.76 2.54
CA GLY A 95 12.59 -15.73 1.44
C GLY A 95 11.16 -16.12 1.04
N GLN A 96 10.14 -15.42 1.53
CA GLN A 96 8.73 -15.81 1.34
C GLN A 96 8.12 -15.13 0.12
N ALA A 97 7.46 -15.89 -0.75
CA ALA A 97 6.73 -15.31 -1.86
C ALA A 97 5.54 -14.47 -1.37
N LEU A 98 5.31 -13.33 -2.01
CA LEU A 98 4.26 -12.38 -1.63
C LEU A 98 3.31 -12.11 -2.79
N PHE A 99 2.11 -11.65 -2.44
CA PHE A 99 1.16 -11.05 -3.36
C PHE A 99 1.02 -9.57 -3.03
N GLU A 100 1.16 -8.73 -4.05
CA GLU A 100 1.03 -7.29 -3.92
C GLU A 100 -0.18 -6.80 -4.69
N VAL A 101 -0.99 -5.94 -4.07
CA VAL A 101 -2.03 -5.18 -4.78
C VAL A 101 -1.59 -3.73 -4.88
N HIS A 102 -1.70 -3.18 -6.08
CA HIS A 102 -1.33 -1.81 -6.42
C HIS A 102 -2.54 -1.10 -7.01
N ALA A 103 -2.99 -0.03 -6.36
CA ALA A 103 -4.04 0.84 -6.86
C ALA A 103 -3.55 2.27 -7.04
N LYS A 104 -4.10 2.94 -8.05
CA LYS A 104 -3.85 4.37 -8.33
C LYS A 104 -5.17 5.07 -8.53
N LEU A 105 -5.35 6.19 -7.83
CA LEU A 105 -6.56 7.00 -7.85
C LEU A 105 -6.20 8.49 -7.94
N PRO A 106 -7.06 9.34 -8.51
CA PRO A 106 -6.92 10.78 -8.38
C PRO A 106 -6.91 11.19 -6.90
N LEU A 107 -6.09 12.18 -6.52
CA LEU A 107 -6.07 12.70 -5.17
C LEU A 107 -7.01 13.90 -5.05
N ASP A 108 -8.28 13.63 -4.76
CA ASP A 108 -9.31 14.65 -4.51
C ASP A 108 -10.01 14.43 -3.16
N ALA A 109 -10.97 15.30 -2.83
CA ALA A 109 -11.69 15.24 -1.56
C ALA A 109 -12.45 13.91 -1.33
N ALA A 110 -13.01 13.31 -2.39
CA ALA A 110 -13.75 12.06 -2.29
C ALA A 110 -12.81 10.88 -1.99
N VAL A 111 -11.68 10.81 -2.69
CA VAL A 111 -10.66 9.78 -2.47
C VAL A 111 -9.99 9.97 -1.12
N ILE A 112 -9.69 11.21 -0.70
CA ILE A 112 -9.14 11.51 0.63
C ILE A 112 -10.08 11.00 1.74
N ALA A 113 -11.38 11.29 1.62
CA ALA A 113 -12.38 10.84 2.60
C ALA A 113 -12.50 9.30 2.65
N ALA A 114 -12.37 8.63 1.51
CA ALA A 114 -12.49 7.17 1.39
C ALA A 114 -11.17 6.40 1.67
N ALA A 115 -10.01 7.08 1.72
CA ALA A 115 -8.70 6.43 1.64
C ALA A 115 -8.43 5.44 2.78
N ALA A 116 -8.81 5.79 4.02
CA ALA A 116 -8.60 4.92 5.18
C ALA A 116 -9.48 3.65 5.12
N GLU A 117 -10.74 3.81 4.74
CA GLU A 117 -11.65 2.67 4.56
C GLU A 117 -11.22 1.79 3.38
N MET A 118 -10.77 2.41 2.28
CA MET A 118 -10.27 1.69 1.11
C MET A 118 -9.04 0.85 1.46
N LEU A 119 -8.06 1.46 2.16
CA LEU A 119 -6.88 0.75 2.62
C LEU A 119 -7.24 -0.43 3.54
N GLU A 120 -8.15 -0.22 4.50
CA GLU A 120 -8.61 -1.30 5.38
C GLU A 120 -9.25 -2.44 4.60
N ARG A 121 -10.23 -2.14 3.75
CA ARG A 121 -11.00 -3.17 3.04
C ARG A 121 -10.13 -3.98 2.09
N VAL A 122 -9.22 -3.32 1.38
CA VAL A 122 -8.27 -3.99 0.49
C VAL A 122 -7.32 -4.86 1.31
N ALA A 123 -6.76 -4.34 2.39
CA ALA A 123 -5.82 -5.07 3.23
C ALA A 123 -6.45 -6.27 3.95
N GLU A 124 -7.61 -6.09 4.59
CA GLU A 124 -8.37 -7.17 5.26
C GLU A 124 -8.84 -8.22 4.24
N GLY A 125 -9.38 -7.78 3.10
CA GLY A 125 -9.85 -8.67 2.05
C GLY A 125 -8.74 -9.51 1.41
N THR A 126 -7.51 -9.01 1.41
CA THR A 126 -6.32 -9.72 0.90
C THR A 126 -5.54 -10.46 1.98
N HIS A 127 -5.96 -10.36 3.24
CA HIS A 127 -5.20 -10.85 4.39
C HIS A 127 -3.76 -10.30 4.40
N ALA A 128 -3.61 -9.01 4.08
CA ALA A 128 -2.33 -8.36 4.01
C ALA A 128 -1.59 -8.42 5.36
N PHE A 129 -0.27 -8.55 5.29
CA PHE A 129 0.61 -8.33 6.43
C PHE A 129 0.60 -6.85 6.81
N TRP A 130 0.74 -5.99 5.82
CA TRP A 130 0.73 -4.54 5.95
C TRP A 130 0.43 -3.87 4.60
N GLY A 131 0.18 -2.56 4.62
CA GLY A 131 0.00 -1.77 3.42
C GLY A 131 0.03 -0.28 3.70
N ARG A 132 -0.05 0.53 2.65
CA ARG A 132 -0.11 1.99 2.74
C ARG A 132 -0.99 2.62 1.68
N ALA A 133 -1.44 3.83 1.95
CA ALA A 133 -1.91 4.76 0.93
C ALA A 133 -1.12 6.07 1.07
N THR A 134 -0.59 6.63 -0.01
CA THR A 134 0.29 7.82 0.03
C THR A 134 0.20 8.61 -1.26
N PRO A 135 0.21 9.96 -1.23
CA PRO A 135 0.36 10.78 -2.43
C PRO A 135 1.60 10.39 -3.24
N HIS A 136 1.50 10.46 -4.57
CA HIS A 136 2.52 9.96 -5.48
C HIS A 136 3.87 10.64 -5.25
N ASP A 137 3.88 11.96 -5.08
CA ASP A 137 5.12 12.72 -4.92
C ASP A 137 5.86 12.33 -3.63
N ALA A 138 5.13 12.21 -2.52
CA ALA A 138 5.69 11.67 -1.28
C ALA A 138 6.15 10.20 -1.44
N ALA A 139 5.41 9.39 -2.19
CA ALA A 139 5.79 8.01 -2.48
C ALA A 139 7.08 7.90 -3.31
N VAL A 140 7.37 8.88 -4.18
CA VAL A 140 8.63 8.96 -4.93
C VAL A 140 9.79 9.21 -3.98
N ASP A 141 9.69 10.18 -3.07
CA ASP A 141 10.72 10.45 -2.06
C ASP A 141 10.93 9.25 -1.11
N ILE A 142 9.86 8.57 -0.70
CA ILE A 142 9.94 7.33 0.10
C ILE A 142 10.65 6.21 -0.67
N ALA A 143 10.44 6.09 -1.99
CA ALA A 143 11.12 5.07 -2.79
C ALA A 143 12.64 5.25 -2.79
N TYR A 144 13.15 6.48 -2.66
CA TYR A 144 14.58 6.76 -2.53
C TYR A 144 15.20 6.22 -1.23
N GLN A 145 14.40 5.84 -0.23
CA GLN A 145 14.90 5.24 1.00
C GLN A 145 15.45 3.83 0.81
N THR A 146 14.88 3.09 -0.15
CA THR A 146 15.30 1.73 -0.49
C THR A 146 16.09 1.66 -1.78
N ALA A 147 16.02 2.69 -2.64
CA ALA A 147 16.66 2.71 -3.94
C ALA A 147 18.20 2.59 -3.82
N PRO A 148 18.79 1.48 -4.29
CA PRO A 148 20.21 1.43 -4.59
C PRO A 148 20.40 1.84 -6.06
N THR A 149 21.42 2.63 -6.33
CA THR A 149 21.90 2.87 -7.70
C THR A 149 22.76 1.67 -8.14
N LEU A 150 23.09 1.60 -9.43
CA LEU A 150 24.13 0.70 -9.93
C LEU A 150 25.54 0.99 -9.34
N GLU A 151 25.73 2.09 -8.57
CA GLU A 151 27.05 2.66 -8.21
C GLU A 151 27.20 3.18 -6.74
N GLY A 152 26.29 2.93 -5.79
CA GLY A 152 26.46 3.50 -4.44
C GLY A 152 25.35 3.25 -3.40
N PRO A 153 25.52 3.76 -2.16
CA PRO A 153 24.57 3.55 -1.07
C PRO A 153 23.23 4.26 -1.35
N PRO A 154 22.12 3.83 -0.70
CA PRO A 154 20.88 4.59 -0.70
C PRO A 154 21.17 6.05 -0.37
N SER A 155 20.55 6.96 -1.12
CA SER A 155 20.61 8.41 -0.87
C SER A 155 19.21 8.94 -0.54
N PRO A 156 18.68 8.61 0.66
CA PRO A 156 17.40 9.13 1.10
C PRO A 156 17.42 10.65 1.09
N ARG A 157 16.32 11.24 0.66
CA ARG A 157 16.14 12.69 0.66
C ARG A 157 15.58 13.15 1.99
N ARG A 158 15.71 14.44 2.28
CA ARG A 158 14.96 15.11 3.36
C ARG A 158 15.21 14.52 4.77
N GLY A 159 16.40 13.94 4.99
CA GLY A 159 16.75 13.33 6.27
C GLY A 159 16.07 11.99 6.57
N LEU A 160 15.35 11.41 5.59
CA LEU A 160 14.74 10.11 5.75
C LEU A 160 15.81 9.02 5.97
N PRO A 161 15.49 7.94 6.70
CA PRO A 161 16.43 6.86 6.93
C PRO A 161 16.64 6.03 5.66
N ALA A 162 17.86 5.51 5.49
CA ALA A 162 18.12 4.42 4.55
C ALA A 162 17.48 3.13 5.08
N LEU A 163 16.83 2.39 4.19
CA LEU A 163 16.13 1.15 4.48
C LEU A 163 16.81 0.01 3.72
N LYS A 164 16.65 -1.22 4.22
CA LYS A 164 17.18 -2.40 3.54
C LYS A 164 16.38 -2.72 2.28
N LEU A 165 17.04 -3.38 1.34
CA LEU A 165 16.36 -4.12 0.28
C LEU A 165 15.41 -5.16 0.88
N PHE A 166 14.32 -5.46 0.16
CA PHE A 166 13.22 -6.26 0.69
C PHE A 166 13.65 -7.68 1.06
N GLU A 167 14.53 -8.30 0.26
CA GLU A 167 15.13 -9.61 0.52
C GLU A 167 16.01 -9.65 1.78
N HIS A 168 16.48 -8.50 2.25
CA HIS A 168 17.27 -8.38 3.48
C HIS A 168 16.43 -8.06 4.72
N ILE A 169 15.10 -7.95 4.56
CA ILE A 169 14.16 -7.84 5.67
C ILE A 169 13.84 -9.26 6.16
N ARG A 170 13.89 -9.47 7.49
CA ARG A 170 13.83 -10.81 8.08
C ARG A 170 12.46 -11.49 8.02
N SER A 171 11.36 -10.74 7.92
CA SER A 171 10.01 -11.32 7.86
C SER A 171 9.02 -10.38 7.17
N PRO A 172 7.97 -10.92 6.53
CA PRO A 172 6.98 -10.12 5.78
C PRO A 172 6.07 -9.29 6.67
N GLU A 173 5.97 -9.59 7.96
CA GLU A 173 5.26 -8.80 8.96
C GLU A 173 5.94 -7.45 9.23
N ILE A 174 7.20 -7.26 8.86
CA ILE A 174 7.91 -5.98 9.02
C ILE A 174 7.60 -5.10 7.81
N PRO A 175 6.94 -3.95 7.99
CA PRO A 175 6.68 -3.02 6.89
C PRO A 175 7.96 -2.53 6.23
N TYR A 176 7.95 -2.37 4.91
CA TYR A 176 9.14 -1.92 4.17
C TYR A 176 9.42 -0.45 4.41
N TYR A 177 8.36 0.34 4.49
CA TYR A 177 8.40 1.79 4.61
C TYR A 177 7.05 2.27 5.15
N LEU A 178 7.00 3.53 5.56
CA LEU A 178 5.78 4.20 6.01
C LEU A 178 5.15 5.02 4.89
N GLY A 179 3.85 5.21 4.96
CA GLY A 179 3.09 6.11 4.10
C GLY A 179 2.24 7.11 4.88
N TRP A 180 1.40 7.88 4.17
CA TRP A 180 0.41 8.76 4.82
C TRP A 180 -0.55 7.96 5.73
N LEU A 181 -1.20 6.97 5.14
CA LEU A 181 -2.01 5.97 5.83
C LEU A 181 -1.26 4.65 5.80
N ASN A 182 -1.32 3.91 6.91
CA ASN A 182 -0.64 2.64 7.08
C ASN A 182 -1.64 1.61 7.61
N TYR A 183 -1.70 0.45 6.98
CA TYR A 183 -2.38 -0.71 7.54
C TYR A 183 -1.32 -1.66 8.09
N TRP A 184 -1.54 -2.15 9.30
CA TRP A 184 -0.73 -3.21 9.92
C TRP A 184 -1.66 -4.30 10.43
N SER A 185 -1.46 -5.54 9.95
CA SER A 185 -2.11 -6.70 10.58
C SER A 185 -1.74 -6.80 12.06
N ALA A 186 -2.48 -7.60 12.82
CA ALA A 186 -2.14 -7.85 14.22
C ALA A 186 -0.69 -8.33 14.40
N ALA A 187 -0.19 -9.17 13.48
CA ALA A 187 1.18 -9.67 13.49
C ALA A 187 2.21 -8.58 13.16
N ALA A 188 1.93 -7.74 12.15
CA ALA A 188 2.79 -6.61 11.81
C ALA A 188 2.85 -5.55 12.92
N ALA A 189 1.70 -5.20 13.50
CA ALA A 189 1.61 -4.27 14.62
C ALA A 189 2.45 -4.78 15.81
N LYS A 190 2.33 -6.08 16.15
CA LYS A 190 3.18 -6.72 17.16
C LYS A 190 4.67 -6.67 16.80
N ALA A 191 5.03 -6.94 15.54
CA ALA A 191 6.42 -6.98 15.08
C ALA A 191 7.12 -5.62 15.19
N ILE A 192 6.39 -4.51 15.02
CA ILE A 192 6.91 -3.14 15.18
C ILE A 192 6.70 -2.56 16.59
N GLY A 193 6.03 -3.29 17.48
CA GLY A 193 5.74 -2.85 18.85
C GLY A 193 4.67 -1.77 18.94
N PHE A 194 3.60 -1.87 18.13
CA PHE A 194 2.44 -0.98 18.17
C PHE A 194 1.17 -1.73 18.64
N PRO A 195 0.32 -1.13 19.49
CA PRO A 195 0.53 0.15 20.17
C PRO A 195 1.30 0.00 21.48
N ASP A 196 2.07 1.03 21.83
CA ASP A 196 2.60 1.33 23.15
C ASP A 196 1.88 2.58 23.67
N PRO A 197 0.93 2.46 24.61
CA PRO A 197 0.15 3.60 25.10
C PRO A 197 1.00 4.77 25.65
N ALA A 198 2.21 4.50 26.16
CA ALA A 198 3.08 5.54 26.70
C ALA A 198 3.80 6.34 25.60
N ARG A 199 3.92 5.78 24.39
CA ARG A 199 4.68 6.36 23.27
C ARG A 199 3.83 6.74 22.07
N ASP A 200 2.64 6.14 21.95
CA ASP A 200 1.80 6.21 20.75
C ASP A 200 0.51 7.00 20.97
N ALA A 201 0.38 7.75 22.07
CA ALA A 201 -0.83 8.51 22.38
C ALA A 201 -1.28 9.40 21.20
N GLU A 202 -0.35 10.12 20.56
CA GLU A 202 -0.65 10.95 19.39
C GLU A 202 -1.11 10.11 18.18
N LEU A 203 -0.41 9.00 17.87
CA LEU A 203 -0.79 8.12 16.76
C LEU A 203 -2.13 7.44 17.00
N LEU A 204 -2.43 7.07 18.25
CA LEU A 204 -3.69 6.44 18.65
C LEU A 204 -4.90 7.35 18.45
N THR A 205 -4.76 8.67 18.52
CA THR A 205 -5.85 9.59 18.18
C THR A 205 -6.28 9.50 16.72
N ARG A 206 -5.39 9.01 15.85
CA ARG A 206 -5.57 8.86 14.39
C ARG A 206 -5.42 7.40 13.95
N ALA A 207 -5.63 6.47 14.86
CA ALA A 207 -5.59 5.04 14.59
C ALA A 207 -6.97 4.41 14.83
N ARG A 208 -7.33 3.45 13.97
CA ARG A 208 -8.51 2.61 14.12
C ARG A 208 -8.10 1.16 14.16
N ARG A 209 -8.65 0.40 15.10
CA ARG A 209 -8.50 -1.06 15.14
C ARG A 209 -9.44 -1.71 14.12
N THR A 210 -8.94 -2.67 13.36
CA THR A 210 -9.72 -3.41 12.36
C THR A 210 -10.43 -4.62 12.99
N ALA A 211 -11.37 -5.22 12.26
CA ALA A 211 -12.11 -6.38 12.72
C ALA A 211 -11.21 -7.61 12.98
N SER A 212 -10.15 -7.80 12.20
CA SER A 212 -9.16 -8.87 12.42
C SER A 212 -8.16 -8.57 13.55
N GLY A 213 -8.27 -7.41 14.19
CA GLY A 213 -7.37 -6.97 15.25
C GLY A 213 -6.10 -6.27 14.76
N GLY A 214 -6.00 -5.98 13.46
CA GLY A 214 -4.99 -5.07 12.91
C GLY A 214 -5.32 -3.59 13.19
N TRP A 215 -4.61 -2.71 12.51
CA TRP A 215 -4.70 -1.26 12.67
C TRP A 215 -4.61 -0.54 11.34
N VAL A 216 -5.42 0.51 11.19
CA VAL A 216 -5.19 1.59 10.22
C VAL A 216 -4.69 2.79 11.00
N VAL A 217 -3.55 3.36 10.60
CA VAL A 217 -2.88 4.46 11.29
C VAL A 217 -2.57 5.58 10.30
N GLN A 218 -3.03 6.79 10.62
CA GLN A 218 -2.81 8.00 9.83
C GLN A 218 -1.72 8.87 10.47
N LEU A 219 -0.68 9.21 9.70
CA LEU A 219 0.45 10.00 10.21
C LEU A 219 0.15 11.51 10.30
N THR A 220 -0.68 12.03 9.38
CA THR A 220 -1.01 13.44 9.23
C THR A 220 -2.48 13.61 8.88
N ASP A 221 -3.13 14.68 9.31
CA ASP A 221 -4.57 14.88 9.08
C ASP A 221 -4.92 15.12 7.60
N ALA A 222 -3.98 15.72 6.85
CA ALA A 222 -4.05 15.90 5.41
C ALA A 222 -3.12 14.90 4.70
N PRO A 223 -3.32 14.66 3.39
CA PRO A 223 -2.41 13.84 2.59
C PRO A 223 -0.96 14.24 2.75
N LEU A 224 -0.09 13.25 2.95
CA LEU A 224 1.33 13.46 3.21
C LEU A 224 1.99 14.27 2.09
N ASP A 225 2.64 15.35 2.48
CA ASP A 225 3.32 16.33 1.62
C ASP A 225 4.67 16.62 2.24
N LEU A 226 5.75 16.18 1.60
CA LEU A 226 7.09 16.26 2.17
C LEU A 226 7.77 17.62 1.96
N ASP A 227 7.11 18.55 1.26
CA ASP A 227 7.50 19.97 1.24
C ASP A 227 6.92 20.72 2.45
N ASN A 228 5.89 20.17 3.11
CA ASN A 228 5.43 20.65 4.40
C ASN A 228 6.32 20.11 5.53
N PRO A 229 7.03 20.98 6.28
CA PRO A 229 7.95 20.54 7.33
C PRO A 229 7.26 19.79 8.47
N THR A 230 5.99 20.08 8.77
CA THR A 230 5.22 19.38 9.81
C THR A 230 4.92 17.94 9.40
N HIS A 231 4.65 17.72 8.12
CA HIS A 231 4.40 16.39 7.57
C HIS A 231 5.67 15.56 7.50
N LEU A 232 6.78 16.18 7.08
CA LEU A 232 8.10 15.54 7.09
C LEU A 232 8.52 15.14 8.52
N ASP A 233 8.35 16.05 9.48
CA ASP A 233 8.64 15.79 10.89
C ASP A 233 7.80 14.64 11.46
N ALA A 234 6.50 14.58 11.14
CA ALA A 234 5.64 13.47 11.54
C ALA A 234 6.13 12.12 10.98
N LEU A 235 6.60 12.09 9.72
CA LEU A 235 7.17 10.89 9.11
C LEU A 235 8.50 10.49 9.76
N LEU A 236 9.39 11.45 10.05
CA LEU A 236 10.67 11.21 10.72
C LEU A 236 10.46 10.66 12.13
N ARG A 237 9.58 11.29 12.93
CA ARG A 237 9.21 10.80 14.27
C ARG A 237 8.62 9.40 14.23
N ALA A 238 7.82 9.06 13.20
CA ALA A 238 7.31 7.71 13.04
C ALA A 238 8.44 6.69 12.76
N TYR A 239 9.43 7.03 11.93
CA TYR A 239 10.60 6.19 11.70
C TYR A 239 11.51 6.05 12.94
N GLU A 240 11.61 7.07 13.78
CA GLU A 240 12.29 6.99 15.08
C GLU A 240 11.52 6.08 16.05
N ARG A 241 10.19 6.21 16.09
CA ARG A 241 9.32 5.41 16.94
C ARG A 241 9.33 3.92 16.56
N PHE A 242 9.39 3.60 15.28
CA PHE A 242 9.36 2.22 14.78
C PHE A 242 10.68 1.85 14.11
N PRO A 243 11.76 1.66 14.87
CA PRO A 243 13.09 1.58 14.31
C PRO A 243 13.35 0.32 13.50
N VAL A 244 12.48 -0.69 13.60
CA VAL A 244 12.60 -1.95 12.85
C VAL A 244 12.01 -1.88 11.44
N ILE A 245 11.20 -0.85 11.13
CA ILE A 245 10.61 -0.66 9.79
C ILE A 245 11.73 -0.53 8.75
N GLY A 246 11.51 -1.16 7.59
CA GLY A 246 12.49 -1.26 6.51
C GLY A 246 13.73 -2.07 6.88
N GLY A 247 13.61 -3.00 7.84
CA GLY A 247 14.68 -3.92 8.22
C GLY A 247 15.84 -3.29 8.97
N ARG A 248 15.67 -2.05 9.42
CA ARG A 248 16.62 -1.33 10.27
C ARG A 248 16.82 -2.04 11.61
N ALA A 249 17.99 -1.81 12.23
CA ALA A 249 18.24 -2.29 13.58
C ALA A 249 17.46 -1.46 14.60
N ALA A 250 16.96 -2.11 15.67
CA ALA A 250 16.56 -1.38 16.86
C ALA A 250 17.81 -0.71 17.48
N PRO A 251 17.70 0.52 18.02
CA PRO A 251 18.77 1.17 18.78
C PRO A 251 19.20 0.33 19.98
#